data_AF-A0A7W0HGB8-F1
#
_entry.id   AF-A0A7W0HGB8-F1
#
_cell.length_a   1.000
_cell.length_b   1.000
_cell.length_c   1.000
_cell.angle_alpha   90.00
_cell.angle_beta   90.00
_cell.angle_gamma   90.00
#
_symmetry.space_group_name_H-M   'P 1'
#
loop_
_entity.id
_entity.type
_entity.pdbx_description
1 polymer ?
#
loop_
_entity_poly.entity_id
_entity_poly.type
_entity_poly.pdbx_seq_one_letter_code
_entity_poly.pdbx_strand_id
1 'polypeptide(L)' 'RIVFLLWSCEGLSTRQISAVVEAEEPHVRARLQRATMAIVTQLGEVAPGWIAEPAAAATV' A
#
# COMPACT_ATOMS: atom_id res chain seq x y z
N ARG A 1 9.49 0.65 -4.35
CA ARG A 1 9.20 1.52 -5.51
C ARG A 1 8.32 0.79 -6.53
N ILE A 2 8.79 -0.28 -7.19
CA ILE A 2 7.98 -0.96 -8.22
C ILE A 2 6.64 -1.53 -7.73
N VAL A 3 6.61 -2.16 -6.54
CA VAL A 3 5.39 -2.73 -5.93
C VAL A 3 4.25 -1.70 -5.75
N PHE A 4 4.56 -0.48 -5.31
CA PHE A 4 3.54 0.55 -5.10
C PHE A 4 3.00 1.11 -6.43
N LEU A 5 3.86 1.26 -7.44
CA LEU A 5 3.46 1.74 -8.77
C LEU A 5 2.54 0.73 -9.48
N LEU A 6 2.89 -0.56 -9.44
CA LEU A 6 2.07 -1.62 -10.00
C LEU A 6 0.68 -1.70 -9.34
N TRP A 7 0.58 -1.39 -8.04
CA TRP A 7 -0.69 -1.34 -7.36
C TRP A 7 -1.49 -0.07 -7.67
N SER A 8 -0.86 1.11 -7.56
CA SER A 8 -1.56 2.40 -7.65
C SER A 8 -1.82 2.89 -9.07
N CYS A 9 -0.95 2.57 -10.03
CA CYS A 9 -1.06 3.04 -11.41
C CYS A 9 -1.64 1.97 -12.35
N GLU A 10 -1.24 0.71 -12.16
CA GLU A 10 -1.68 -0.42 -13.01
C GLU A 10 -2.86 -1.20 -12.41
N GLY A 11 -3.26 -0.90 -11.16
CA GLY A 11 -4.39 -1.54 -10.49
C GLY A 11 -4.19 -3.03 -10.18
N LEU A 12 -2.95 -3.53 -10.17
CA LEU A 12 -2.68 -4.94 -9.95
C LEU A 12 -2.93 -5.37 -8.51
N SER A 13 -3.51 -6.57 -8.34
CA SER A 13 -3.63 -7.23 -7.03
C SER A 13 -2.26 -7.67 -6.48
N THR A 14 -2.17 -7.90 -5.16
CA THR A 14 -0.95 -8.41 -4.51
C THR A 14 -0.45 -9.72 -5.12
N ARG A 15 -1.37 -10.60 -5.54
CA ARG A 15 -1.06 -11.86 -6.24
C ARG A 15 -0.45 -11.63 -7.62
N GLN A 16 -1.00 -10.70 -8.41
CA GLN A 16 -0.45 -10.36 -9.73
C GLN A 16 0.94 -9.71 -9.60
N ILE A 17 1.10 -8.82 -8.62
CA ILE A 17 2.38 -8.18 -8.34
C ILE A 17 3.41 -9.22 -7.89
N SER A 18 3.03 -10.18 -7.05
CA SER A 18 3.87 -11.31 -6.61
C SER A 18 4.43 -12.08 -7.81
N ALA A 19 3.61 -12.32 -8.84
CA ALA A 19 4.06 -12.95 -10.08
C ALA A 19 5.01 -12.06 -10.90
N VAL A 20 4.73 -10.75 -11.02
CA VAL A 20 5.55 -9.80 -11.80
C VAL A 20 6.93 -9.57 -11.18
N VAL A 21 7.01 -9.51 -9.85
CA VAL A 21 8.25 -9.15 -9.12
C VAL A 21 8.98 -10.36 -8.55
N GLU A 22 8.51 -11.57 -8.87
CA GLU A 22 9.06 -12.86 -8.42
C GLU A 22 9.33 -12.89 -6.89
N ALA A 23 8.34 -12.43 -6.12
CA ALA A 23 8.42 -12.39 -4.66
C ALA A 23 7.15 -12.93 -4.03
N GLU A 24 7.27 -13.58 -2.87
CA GLU A 24 6.11 -14.12 -2.15
C GLU A 24 5.09 -13.02 -1.80
N GLU A 25 3.81 -13.36 -1.91
CA GLU A 25 2.72 -12.44 -1.66
C GLU A 25 2.76 -11.75 -0.27
N PRO A 26 3.14 -12.42 0.84
CA PRO A 26 3.32 -11.77 2.14
C PRO A 26 4.36 -10.64 2.10
N HIS A 27 5.47 -10.82 1.37
CA HIS A 27 6.49 -9.78 1.22
C HIS A 27 5.98 -8.60 0.40
N VAL A 28 5.22 -8.86 -0.66
CA VAL A 28 4.57 -7.82 -1.47
C VAL A 28 3.61 -7.00 -0.60
N ARG A 29 2.77 -7.68 0.18
CA ARG A 29 1.80 -7.06 1.11
C ARG A 29 2.50 -6.18 2.15
N ALA A 30 3.52 -6.71 2.83
CA ALA A 30 4.28 -5.96 3.82
C ALA A 30 4.98 -4.74 3.20
N ARG A 31 5.47 -4.85 1.96
CA ARG A 31 6.11 -3.74 1.25
C ARG A 31 5.10 -2.67 0.81
N LEU A 32 3.90 -3.08 0.41
CA LEU A 32 2.78 -2.17 0.13
C LEU A 32 2.35 -1.42 1.39
N GLN A 33 2.11 -2.13 2.49
CA GLN A 33 1.70 -1.52 3.76
C GLN A 33 2.71 -0.48 4.25
N ARG A 34 4.01 -0.79 4.22
CA ARG A 34 5.07 0.19 4.58
C ARG A 34 5.07 1.41 3.67
N ALA A 35 4.87 1.24 2.37
CA ALA A 35 4.82 2.36 1.42
C ALA A 35 3.60 3.25 1.69
N THR A 36 2.42 2.65 1.88
CA THR A 36 1.20 3.37 2.20
C THR A 36 1.31 4.11 3.53
N MET A 37 1.86 3.48 4.57
CA MET A 37 2.07 4.14 5.86
C MET A 37 3.02 5.33 5.74
N ALA A 38 4.14 5.20 5.02
CA ALA A 38 5.06 6.31 4.83
C ALA A 38 4.39 7.51 4.12
N ILE A 39 3.57 7.25 3.10
CA ILE A 39 2.81 8.30 2.40
C ILE A 39 1.79 8.94 3.33
N VAL A 40 1.03 8.13 4.07
CA VAL A 40 0.03 8.61 5.03
C VAL A 40 0.67 9.47 6.12
N THR A 41 1.78 9.04 6.71
CA THR A 41 2.49 9.82 7.72
C THR A 41 2.93 11.17 7.15
N GLN A 42 3.57 11.18 5.98
CA GLN A 42 4.02 12.42 5.34
C GLN A 42 2.85 13.36 4.99
N LEU A 43 1.76 12.82 4.45
CA LEU A 43 0.57 13.62 4.14
C LEU A 43 -0.11 14.16 5.40
N GLY A 44 -0.11 13.39 6.50
CA GLY A 44 -0.66 13.84 7.79
C GLY A 44 0.10 15.00 8.40
N GLU A 45 1.42 15.08 8.17
CA GLU A 45 2.25 16.22 8.58
C GLU A 45 1.93 17.48 7.76
N VAL A 46 1.59 17.34 6.47
CA VAL A 46 1.38 18.47 5.54
C VAL A 46 -0.08 18.94 5.53
N ALA A 47 -1.03 18.04 5.76
CA ALA A 47 -2.47 18.33 5.78
C ALA A 47 -3.14 17.63 6.97
N PRO A 48 -2.95 18.15 8.20
CA PRO A 48 -3.60 17.60 9.39
C PRO A 48 -5.13 17.57 9.19
N GLY A 49 -5.73 16.39 9.32
CA GLY A 49 -7.18 16.20 9.20
C GLY A 49 -7.71 15.77 7.81
N TRP A 50 -6.85 15.68 6.79
CA TRP A 50 -7.25 15.13 5.48
C TRP A 50 -7.27 13.61 5.44
N ILE A 51 -6.45 12.99 6.29
CA ILE A 51 -6.42 11.54 6.43
C ILE A 51 -7.35 11.19 7.57
N ALA A 52 -8.58 10.79 7.23
CA ALA A 52 -9.41 10.09 8.19
C ALA A 52 -8.61 8.88 8.69
N GLU A 53 -8.55 8.72 10.02
CA GLU A 53 -8.09 7.49 10.65
C GLU A 53 -8.65 6.32 9.83
N PRO A 54 -7.81 5.42 9.30
CA PRO A 54 -8.31 4.34 8.48
C PRO A 54 -9.24 3.55 9.39
N ALA A 55 -10.56 3.75 9.19
CA ALA A 55 -11.59 2.98 9.85
C ALA A 55 -11.14 1.54 9.73
N ALA A 56 -11.00 0.85 10.87
CA ALA A 56 -10.53 -0.51 10.95
C ALA A 56 -11.38 -1.41 10.04
N ALA A 57 -11.03 -1.46 8.76
CA ALA A 57 -11.67 -2.30 7.76
C ALA A 57 -11.05 -3.67 7.91
N ALA A 58 -11.39 -4.32 9.02
CA ALA A 58 -11.00 -5.67 9.37
C ALA A 58 -12.24 -6.44 9.82
N THR A 59 -13.19 -6.63 8.92
CA THR A 59 -14.14 -7.75 8.99
C THR A 59 -14.65 -8.12 7.59
N VAL A 60 -13.90 -8.97 6.89
CA VAL A 60 -14.42 -9.92 5.89
C VAL A 60 -13.74 -11.24 6.12
#